data_AF-A0A842LM19-F1
#
_entry.id   AF-A0A842LM19-F1
#
_cell.length_a   1.000
_cell.length_b   1.000
_cell.length_c   1.000
_cell.angle_alpha   90.00
_cell.angle_beta   90.00
_cell.angle_gamma   90.00
#
_symmetry.space_group_name_H-M   'P 1'
#
loop_
_entity.id
_entity.type
_entity.pdbx_description
1 polymer ?
#
loop_
_entity_poly.entity_id
_entity_poly.type
_entity_poly.pdbx_seq_one_letter_code
_entity_poly.pdbx_strand_id
1 'polypeptide(L)'
;AATGGGGGGGGGDQAPGQVQGVSASDGTYYDKIRITWNSVSGAKTYRVYFSETGVADTFTQLAEVPSGTTSYDDTRTKIGNQDFGMCKKVWYAVSAWNDAGEGPLSVPDSGYKGGTLQAVDASKVETTVTPVSATQATVKLEWEAVKDADKLGAVYEIWRLDIGTYQKVGQTASTTFLDTVELGRTYRYKIRTCSDLPCITCAPFSGEIQISVACNPTPPSKVTAEKITEDSQAKIKITWPRVEGATSYQVYRSTSEDGAYTFVQTVADPGSGDNVEYKDTPPSSGTYYYKVKTCVACGCGPLSSPSDGVQFQAP
;
A
#
# COMPACT_ATOMS: atom_id res chain seq x y z
N ALA A 1 76.29 49.54 -20.90
CA ALA A 1 75.26 50.36 -20.24
C ALA A 1 73.91 49.82 -20.70
N ALA A 2 73.19 49.10 -19.84
CA ALA A 2 72.02 49.60 -19.09
C ALA A 2 70.83 49.85 -20.05
N THR A 3 69.61 49.34 -19.91
CA THR A 3 68.85 48.61 -18.87
C THR A 3 67.55 48.26 -19.62
N GLY A 4 66.98 47.05 -19.58
CA GLY A 4 66.32 46.52 -18.40
C GLY A 4 65.10 47.36 -18.03
N GLY A 5 64.00 47.27 -18.81
CA GLY A 5 62.74 47.96 -18.55
C GLY A 5 61.59 46.97 -18.49
N GLY A 6 61.61 46.09 -17.48
CA GLY A 6 60.48 45.26 -17.12
C GLY A 6 59.35 46.15 -16.59
N GLY A 7 58.30 46.33 -17.39
CA GLY A 7 57.03 46.90 -16.94
C GLY A 7 56.30 45.89 -16.07
N GLY A 8 56.64 45.86 -14.78
CA GLY A 8 55.81 45.24 -13.75
C GLY A 8 54.50 46.01 -13.64
N GLY A 9 53.47 45.53 -14.33
CA GLY A 9 52.09 45.96 -14.11
C GLY A 9 51.65 45.47 -12.73
N GLY A 10 51.57 46.39 -11.78
CA GLY A 10 50.97 46.15 -10.46
C GLY A 10 49.48 45.84 -10.63
N GLY A 11 49.15 44.56 -10.75
CA GLY A 11 47.81 44.06 -10.53
C GLY A 11 47.55 44.09 -9.03
N GLY A 12 47.01 45.20 -8.52
CA GLY A 12 46.43 45.21 -7.18
C GLY A 12 45.35 44.14 -7.14
N ASP A 13 45.46 43.21 -6.17
CA ASP A 13 44.51 42.12 -5.99
C ASP A 13 43.08 42.68 -6.12
N GLN A 14 42.32 42.17 -7.09
CA GLN A 14 40.92 42.51 -7.28
C GLN A 14 40.06 41.46 -6.56
N ALA A 15 38.90 41.90 -6.06
CA ALA A 15 37.92 40.96 -5.55
C ALA A 15 37.53 39.94 -6.64
N PRO A 16 37.19 38.68 -6.29
CA PRO A 16 36.85 37.67 -7.28
C PRO A 16 35.61 38.05 -8.11
N GLY A 17 35.51 37.51 -9.32
CA GLY A 17 34.34 37.71 -10.18
C GLY A 17 33.07 37.05 -9.63
N GLN A 18 31.91 37.39 -10.22
CA GLN A 18 30.63 36.81 -9.85
C GLN A 18 30.63 35.29 -10.03
N VAL A 19 30.19 34.57 -8.99
CA VAL A 19 30.00 33.11 -9.07
C VAL A 19 28.86 32.78 -10.04
N GLN A 20 29.09 31.83 -10.94
CA GLN A 20 28.14 31.40 -11.96
C GLN A 20 27.69 29.96 -11.74
N GLY A 21 26.58 29.57 -12.36
CA GLY A 21 26.09 28.19 -12.32
C GLY A 21 25.64 27.74 -10.93
N VAL A 22 25.18 28.68 -10.10
CA VAL A 22 24.58 28.33 -8.80
C VAL A 22 23.31 27.54 -9.04
N SER A 23 23.23 26.36 -8.44
CA SER A 23 22.05 25.50 -8.48
C SER A 23 21.79 24.92 -7.10
N ALA A 24 20.55 25.02 -6.63
CA ALA A 24 20.06 24.39 -5.41
C ALA A 24 19.16 23.20 -5.76
N SER A 25 19.30 22.09 -5.03
CA SER A 25 18.53 20.88 -5.34
C SER A 25 17.04 21.07 -5.09
N ASP A 26 16.24 20.75 -6.10
CA ASP A 26 14.78 20.75 -6.05
C ASP A 26 14.25 19.37 -5.64
N GLY A 27 14.05 19.19 -4.34
CA GLY A 27 13.36 18.01 -3.83
C GLY A 27 14.11 16.69 -3.98
N THR A 28 15.42 16.72 -4.21
CA THR A 28 16.25 15.52 -4.40
C THR A 28 16.52 14.77 -3.09
N TYR A 29 16.65 15.50 -1.98
CA TYR A 29 17.00 14.96 -0.67
C TYR A 29 16.00 15.41 0.40
N TYR A 30 15.64 14.52 1.32
CA TYR A 30 14.67 14.83 2.36
C TYR A 30 15.28 15.60 3.54
N ASP A 31 16.59 15.45 3.74
CA ASP A 31 17.33 15.98 4.89
C ASP A 31 18.13 17.24 4.57
N LYS A 32 18.34 17.56 3.29
CA LYS A 32 19.18 18.68 2.86
C LYS A 32 18.76 19.33 1.57
N ILE A 33 19.25 20.53 1.35
CA ILE A 33 19.30 21.16 0.03
C ILE A 33 20.78 21.23 -0.36
N ARG A 34 21.13 20.66 -1.51
CA ARG A 34 22.50 20.72 -2.04
C ARG A 34 22.61 21.91 -2.96
N ILE A 35 23.50 22.84 -2.62
CA ILE A 35 23.87 24.00 -3.43
C ILE A 35 25.18 23.63 -4.14
N THR A 36 25.27 23.88 -5.44
CA THR A 36 26.50 23.70 -6.25
C THR A 36 26.77 24.96 -7.07
N TRP A 37 28.03 25.19 -7.43
CA TRP A 37 28.44 26.36 -8.22
C TRP A 37 29.74 26.13 -8.98
N ASN A 38 30.04 26.99 -9.96
CA ASN A 38 31.31 26.94 -10.68
C ASN A 38 32.44 27.60 -9.88
N SER A 39 33.65 27.05 -9.97
CA SER A 39 34.83 27.64 -9.34
C SER A 39 35.21 28.99 -9.98
N VAL A 40 35.58 29.97 -9.17
CA VAL A 40 36.04 31.31 -9.57
C VAL A 40 37.55 31.42 -9.33
N SER A 41 38.29 31.86 -10.35
CA SER A 41 39.73 32.12 -10.24
C SER A 41 40.02 33.24 -9.24
N GLY A 42 41.06 33.07 -8.43
CA GLY A 42 41.45 34.05 -7.41
C GLY A 42 40.59 34.05 -6.14
N ALA A 43 39.60 33.17 -6.04
CA ALA A 43 38.83 32.95 -4.82
C ALA A 43 39.68 32.19 -3.78
N LYS A 44 39.63 32.63 -2.52
CA LYS A 44 40.16 31.90 -1.36
C LYS A 44 39.05 31.14 -0.61
N THR A 45 37.86 31.73 -0.56
CA THR A 45 36.67 31.12 0.02
C THR A 45 35.43 31.44 -0.82
N TYR A 46 34.37 30.67 -0.61
CA TYR A 46 33.03 31.00 -1.05
C TYR A 46 32.13 31.21 0.16
N ARG A 47 31.29 32.23 0.11
CA ARG A 47 30.24 32.46 1.10
C ARG A 47 28.90 32.05 0.51
N VAL A 48 28.19 31.20 1.23
CA VAL A 48 26.87 30.71 0.85
C VAL A 48 25.82 31.50 1.61
N TYR A 49 24.87 32.05 0.88
CA TYR A 49 23.80 32.89 1.39
C TYR A 49 22.45 32.23 1.20
N PHE A 50 21.50 32.62 2.04
CA PHE A 50 20.14 32.13 2.05
C PHE A 50 19.11 33.24 2.22
N SER A 51 17.97 33.10 1.55
CA SER A 51 16.79 33.94 1.71
C SER A 51 15.50 33.12 1.61
N GLU A 52 14.49 33.45 2.43
CA GLU A 52 13.14 32.89 2.29
C GLU A 52 12.38 33.49 1.10
N THR A 53 12.76 34.68 0.61
CA THR A 53 12.00 35.44 -0.40
C THR A 53 12.71 35.56 -1.74
N GLY A 54 14.04 35.37 -1.78
CA GLY A 54 14.86 35.57 -2.97
C GLY A 54 15.12 37.04 -3.33
N VAL A 55 14.69 37.98 -2.48
CA VAL A 55 14.93 39.41 -2.68
C VAL A 55 16.36 39.77 -2.29
N ALA A 56 17.07 40.54 -3.12
CA ALA A 56 18.51 40.79 -3.00
C ALA A 56 18.98 41.19 -1.59
N ASP A 57 18.24 42.06 -0.90
CA ASP A 57 18.63 42.57 0.42
C ASP A 57 18.20 41.69 1.60
N THR A 58 17.66 40.51 1.33
CA THR A 58 17.17 39.56 2.37
C THR A 58 18.11 38.37 2.57
N PHE A 59 19.21 38.31 1.82
CA PHE A 59 20.17 37.23 1.91
C PHE A 59 21.01 37.34 3.18
N THR A 60 21.07 36.23 3.92
CA THR A 60 21.87 36.08 5.14
C THR A 60 22.92 35.01 4.90
N GLN A 61 24.15 35.26 5.35
CA GLN A 61 25.24 34.30 5.19
C GLN A 61 24.97 33.06 6.06
N LEU A 62 25.05 31.88 5.46
CA LEU A 62 24.94 30.59 6.15
C LEU A 62 26.31 30.01 6.50
N ALA A 63 27.24 30.08 5.56
CA ALA A 63 28.51 29.38 5.64
C ALA A 63 29.59 30.09 4.83
N GLU A 64 30.83 29.79 5.18
CA GLU A 64 32.02 30.09 4.37
C GLU A 64 32.81 28.81 4.17
N VAL A 65 33.13 28.47 2.92
CA VAL A 65 33.83 27.23 2.55
C VAL A 65 35.12 27.54 1.78
N PRO A 66 36.16 26.69 1.86
CA PRO A 66 37.41 26.90 1.12
C PRO A 66 37.20 26.90 -0.40
N SER A 67 38.11 27.54 -1.14
CA SER A 67 38.03 27.65 -2.61
C SER A 67 38.10 26.32 -3.37
N GLY A 68 38.61 25.26 -2.74
CA GLY A 68 38.59 23.89 -3.28
C GLY A 68 37.20 23.24 -3.26
N THR A 69 36.20 23.91 -2.70
CA THR A 69 34.83 23.41 -2.57
C THR A 69 33.90 24.16 -3.50
N THR A 70 33.09 23.42 -4.25
CA THR A 70 32.07 23.94 -5.19
C THR A 70 30.66 23.46 -4.85
N SER A 71 30.46 23.01 -3.60
CA SER A 71 29.16 22.56 -3.11
C SER A 71 28.98 22.77 -1.61
N TYR A 72 27.75 22.99 -1.17
CA TYR A 72 27.35 23.07 0.23
C TYR A 72 26.02 22.35 0.46
N ASP A 73 25.89 21.60 1.54
CA ASP A 73 24.65 20.92 1.92
C ASP A 73 24.00 21.70 3.08
N ASP A 74 22.88 22.36 2.83
CA ASP A 74 22.07 23.01 3.87
C ASP A 74 21.16 21.98 4.55
N THR A 75 21.59 21.52 5.73
CA THR A 75 20.90 20.52 6.55
C THR A 75 20.08 21.13 7.69
N ARG A 76 19.89 22.45 7.72
CA ARG A 76 19.20 23.13 8.83
C ARG A 76 17.79 22.60 9.01
N THR A 77 17.38 22.30 10.23
CA THR A 77 16.02 21.85 10.54
C THR A 77 15.07 22.99 10.91
N LYS A 78 15.60 24.21 11.09
CA LYS A 78 14.85 25.41 11.44
C LYS A 78 15.36 26.65 10.71
N ILE A 79 14.46 27.60 10.46
CA ILE A 79 14.77 28.97 10.03
C ILE A 79 14.23 29.90 11.11
N GLY A 80 15.14 30.54 11.86
CA GLY A 80 14.78 31.17 13.12
C GLY A 80 14.15 30.17 14.08
N ASN A 81 12.94 30.48 14.55
CA ASN A 81 12.16 29.59 15.43
C ASN A 81 11.17 28.69 14.67
N GLN A 82 11.08 28.79 13.34
CA GLN A 82 10.14 28.04 12.52
C GLN A 82 10.79 26.76 12.00
N ASP A 83 10.02 25.67 11.95
CA ASP A 83 10.50 24.41 11.38
C ASP A 83 10.74 24.54 9.87
N PHE A 84 11.88 24.02 9.42
CA PHE A 84 12.28 23.99 8.02
C PHE A 84 12.14 22.57 7.48
N GLY A 85 10.88 22.20 7.26
CA GLY A 85 10.47 20.90 6.75
C GLY A 85 10.51 20.78 5.22
N MET A 86 9.95 19.68 4.74
CA MET A 86 9.88 19.37 3.32
C MET A 86 9.00 20.35 2.54
N CYS A 87 9.23 20.43 1.23
CA CYS A 87 8.46 21.23 0.28
C CYS A 87 8.45 22.76 0.53
N LYS A 88 9.24 23.25 1.49
CA LYS A 88 9.43 24.70 1.69
C LYS A 88 10.51 25.21 0.75
N LYS A 89 10.09 25.97 -0.27
CA LYS A 89 10.96 26.63 -1.24
C LYS A 89 11.70 27.80 -0.61
N VAL A 90 13.01 27.86 -0.83
CA VAL A 90 13.92 28.91 -0.35
C VAL A 90 14.97 29.23 -1.43
N TRP A 91 15.75 30.29 -1.24
CA TRP A 91 16.68 30.82 -2.24
C TRP A 91 18.11 30.84 -1.72
N TYR A 92 19.06 30.55 -2.60
CA TYR A 92 20.49 30.52 -2.31
C TYR A 92 21.26 31.37 -3.31
N ALA A 93 22.27 32.07 -2.81
CA ALA A 93 23.25 32.78 -3.61
C ALA A 93 24.65 32.49 -3.09
N VAL A 94 25.66 32.62 -3.93
CA VAL A 94 27.05 32.38 -3.56
C VAL A 94 27.89 33.56 -4.01
N SER A 95 28.81 34.03 -3.16
CA SER A 95 29.88 34.95 -3.55
C SER A 95 31.24 34.28 -3.36
N ALA A 96 32.24 34.82 -4.05
CA ALA A 96 33.63 34.43 -3.88
C ALA A 96 34.39 35.55 -3.15
N TRP A 97 35.29 35.19 -2.24
CA TRP A 97 36.04 36.13 -1.42
C TRP A 97 37.56 35.87 -1.51
N ASN A 98 38.35 36.94 -1.46
CA ASN A 98 39.81 36.90 -1.28
C ASN A 98 40.28 38.12 -0.48
N ASP A 99 41.60 38.31 -0.35
CA ASP A 99 42.19 39.40 0.47
C ASP A 99 41.81 40.81 -0.03
N ALA A 100 41.42 40.95 -1.30
CA ALA A 100 40.96 42.22 -1.87
C ALA A 100 39.49 42.51 -1.58
N GLY A 101 38.73 41.52 -1.10
CA GLY A 101 37.34 41.67 -0.68
C GLY A 101 36.41 40.60 -1.26
N GLU A 102 35.12 40.86 -1.06
CA GLU A 102 34.05 40.01 -1.56
C GLU A 102 33.60 40.43 -2.96
N GLY A 103 33.50 39.46 -3.85
CA GLY A 103 32.86 39.63 -5.15
C GLY A 103 31.33 39.78 -5.04
N PRO A 104 30.64 40.11 -6.14
CA PRO A 104 29.18 40.19 -6.15
C PRO A 104 28.53 38.82 -5.87
N LEU A 105 27.33 38.85 -5.27
CA LEU A 105 26.48 37.67 -5.18
C LEU A 105 26.18 37.11 -6.57
N SER A 106 26.11 35.79 -6.68
CA SER A 106 25.60 35.10 -7.86
C SER A 106 24.15 35.52 -8.17
N VAL A 107 23.70 35.21 -9.39
CA VAL A 107 22.27 35.07 -9.63
C VAL A 107 21.74 34.00 -8.66
N PRO A 108 20.72 34.29 -7.84
CA PRO A 108 20.19 33.31 -6.90
C PRO A 108 19.47 32.16 -7.61
N ASP A 109 19.51 30.98 -7.01
CA ASP A 109 18.70 29.84 -7.40
C ASP A 109 17.89 29.31 -6.22
N SER A 110 16.73 28.74 -6.51
CA SER A 110 15.82 28.25 -5.47
C SER A 110 15.94 26.75 -5.30
N GLY A 111 15.70 26.26 -4.09
CA GLY A 111 15.64 24.83 -3.80
C GLY A 111 14.72 24.50 -2.62
N TYR A 112 14.47 23.21 -2.41
CA TYR A 112 13.68 22.71 -1.29
C TYR A 112 14.04 21.26 -0.95
N LYS A 113 13.80 20.86 0.29
CA LYS A 113 13.89 19.45 0.70
C LYS A 113 12.70 18.67 0.16
N GLY A 114 12.93 17.48 -0.37
CA GLY A 114 11.91 16.66 -1.02
C GLY A 114 12.33 15.19 -1.06
N GLY A 115 11.71 14.42 -1.94
CA GLY A 115 12.20 13.09 -2.24
C GLY A 115 11.42 12.47 -3.38
N THR A 116 11.87 11.28 -3.79
CA THR A 116 11.17 10.48 -4.78
C THR A 116 10.71 9.18 -4.13
N LEU A 117 9.41 8.92 -4.20
CA LEU A 117 8.86 7.65 -3.75
C LEU A 117 9.23 6.53 -4.71
N GLN A 118 9.54 5.36 -4.16
CA GLN A 118 9.74 4.15 -4.95
C GLN A 118 8.42 3.41 -5.14
N ALA A 119 8.31 2.64 -6.22
CA ALA A 119 7.19 1.75 -6.42
C ALA A 119 7.25 0.58 -5.42
N VAL A 120 6.08 0.07 -5.04
CA VAL A 120 5.99 -1.17 -4.26
C VAL A 120 6.46 -2.34 -5.14
N ASP A 121 7.33 -3.18 -4.59
CA ASP A 121 7.79 -4.39 -5.25
C ASP A 121 6.70 -5.48 -5.19
N ALA A 122 5.98 -5.65 -6.31
CA ALA A 122 4.90 -6.62 -6.42
C ALA A 122 5.35 -8.07 -6.14
N SER A 123 6.63 -8.40 -6.37
CA SER A 123 7.14 -9.76 -6.16
C SER A 123 7.27 -10.13 -4.68
N LYS A 124 7.25 -9.14 -3.80
CA LYS A 124 7.35 -9.29 -2.35
C LYS A 124 6.01 -9.08 -1.64
N VAL A 125 4.92 -8.92 -2.39
CA VAL A 125 3.59 -8.80 -1.80
C VAL A 125 3.11 -10.18 -1.37
N GLU A 126 2.91 -10.36 -0.07
CA GLU A 126 2.31 -11.56 0.49
C GLU A 126 0.79 -11.41 0.55
N THR A 127 0.08 -12.50 0.27
CA THR A 127 -1.38 -12.50 0.28
C THR A 127 -1.95 -13.67 1.06
N THR A 128 -3.00 -13.41 1.86
CA THR A 128 -3.78 -14.46 2.52
C THR A 128 -5.26 -14.28 2.24
N VAL A 129 -5.98 -15.39 2.00
CA VAL A 129 -7.43 -15.39 1.78
C VAL A 129 -8.11 -16.07 2.96
N THR A 130 -9.01 -15.35 3.62
CA THR A 130 -9.76 -15.86 4.78
C THR A 130 -11.25 -15.81 4.48
N PRO A 131 -11.98 -16.95 4.49
CA PRO A 131 -13.43 -16.96 4.34
C PRO A 131 -14.10 -16.09 5.41
N VAL A 132 -15.09 -15.30 5.00
CA VAL A 132 -15.88 -14.42 5.89
C VAL A 132 -17.33 -14.89 5.96
N SER A 133 -17.87 -15.29 4.81
CA SER A 133 -19.23 -15.83 4.68
C SER A 133 -19.24 -16.92 3.61
N ALA A 134 -20.42 -17.45 3.30
CA ALA A 134 -20.56 -18.40 2.21
C ALA A 134 -20.35 -17.79 0.82
N THR A 135 -20.41 -16.47 0.67
CA THR A 135 -20.23 -15.80 -0.62
C THR A 135 -19.02 -14.88 -0.66
N GLN A 136 -18.38 -14.62 0.48
CA GLN A 136 -17.28 -13.67 0.58
C GLN A 136 -16.07 -14.20 1.35
N ALA A 137 -14.89 -13.69 0.99
CA ALA A 137 -13.64 -13.83 1.71
C ALA A 137 -12.94 -12.48 1.81
N THR A 138 -12.06 -12.33 2.81
CA THR A 138 -11.12 -11.21 2.88
C THR A 138 -9.80 -11.61 2.24
N VAL A 139 -9.36 -10.82 1.27
CA VAL A 139 -7.99 -10.83 0.75
C VAL A 139 -7.18 -9.83 1.58
N LYS A 140 -6.16 -10.33 2.28
CA LYS A 140 -5.15 -9.50 2.93
C LYS A 140 -3.97 -9.36 1.99
N LEU A 141 -3.54 -8.11 1.77
CA LEU A 141 -2.31 -7.75 1.06
C LEU A 141 -1.31 -7.22 2.09
N GLU A 142 -0.08 -7.74 2.08
CA GLU A 142 1.02 -7.28 2.93
C GLU A 142 2.26 -7.04 2.07
N TRP A 143 2.98 -5.95 2.31
CA TRP A 143 4.16 -5.57 1.55
C TRP A 143 5.26 -4.99 2.44
N GLU A 144 6.47 -4.86 1.89
CA GLU A 144 7.55 -4.15 2.56
C GLU A 144 7.37 -2.63 2.42
N ALA A 145 7.65 -1.88 3.48
CA ALA A 145 7.67 -0.43 3.41
C ALA A 145 8.70 0.04 2.36
N VAL A 146 8.33 1.01 1.53
CA VAL A 146 9.28 1.59 0.59
C VAL A 146 10.38 2.37 1.32
N LYS A 147 11.55 2.50 0.69
CA LYS A 147 12.67 3.23 1.27
C LYS A 147 12.25 4.65 1.67
N ASP A 148 12.65 5.06 2.88
CA ASP A 148 12.40 6.39 3.45
C ASP A 148 10.90 6.75 3.58
N ALA A 149 9.99 5.78 3.55
CA ALA A 149 8.53 5.96 3.62
C ALA A 149 8.10 6.94 4.72
N ASP A 150 8.56 6.74 5.95
CA ASP A 150 8.21 7.58 7.10
C ASP A 150 8.72 9.02 6.95
N LYS A 151 9.86 9.21 6.28
CA LYS A 151 10.45 10.54 6.06
C LYS A 151 9.72 11.30 4.96
N LEU A 152 9.19 10.57 3.98
CA LEU A 152 8.49 11.12 2.82
C LEU A 152 6.97 11.20 3.02
N GLY A 153 6.45 10.90 4.22
CA GLY A 153 5.02 10.92 4.50
C GLY A 153 4.24 9.97 3.59
N ALA A 154 4.79 8.77 3.36
CA ALA A 154 4.26 7.82 2.41
C ALA A 154 2.90 7.25 2.84
N VAL A 155 1.98 7.21 1.91
CA VAL A 155 0.70 6.48 1.98
C VAL A 155 0.59 5.55 0.77
N TYR A 156 -0.10 4.44 0.91
CA TYR A 156 -0.28 3.44 -0.14
C TYR A 156 -1.71 3.48 -0.65
N GLU A 157 -1.88 3.63 -1.95
CA GLU A 157 -3.17 3.45 -2.60
C GLU A 157 -3.28 2.04 -3.18
N ILE A 158 -4.38 1.36 -2.87
CA ILE A 158 -4.67 0.01 -3.36
C ILE A 158 -5.75 0.14 -4.42
N TRP A 159 -5.46 -0.41 -5.59
CA TRP A 159 -6.33 -0.39 -6.75
C TRP A 159 -6.63 -1.81 -7.18
N ARG A 160 -7.90 -2.12 -7.43
CA ARG A 160 -8.36 -3.44 -7.87
C ARG A 160 -8.97 -3.33 -9.26
N LEU A 161 -8.68 -4.28 -10.13
CA LEU A 161 -9.31 -4.35 -11.45
C LEU A 161 -10.79 -4.71 -11.30
N ASP A 162 -11.66 -3.85 -11.82
CA ASP A 162 -13.10 -4.06 -11.88
C ASP A 162 -13.63 -3.64 -13.26
N ILE A 163 -14.35 -4.55 -13.92
CA ILE A 163 -14.94 -4.37 -15.26
C ILE A 163 -13.96 -3.69 -16.25
N GLY A 164 -12.74 -4.25 -16.37
CA GLY A 164 -11.73 -3.79 -17.32
C GLY A 164 -10.96 -2.52 -16.94
N THR A 165 -11.25 -1.90 -15.79
CA THR A 165 -10.54 -0.71 -15.31
C THR A 165 -10.09 -0.87 -13.86
N TYR A 166 -8.94 -0.30 -13.50
CA TYR A 166 -8.50 -0.29 -12.10
C TYR A 166 -9.24 0.80 -11.34
N GLN A 167 -9.80 0.44 -10.18
CA GLN A 167 -10.50 1.35 -9.27
C GLN A 167 -9.81 1.37 -7.91
N LYS A 168 -9.70 2.55 -7.29
CA LYS A 168 -9.13 2.69 -5.94
C LYS A 168 -10.08 2.07 -4.93
N VAL A 169 -9.66 0.99 -4.28
CA VAL A 169 -10.44 0.30 -3.24
C VAL A 169 -10.04 0.74 -1.84
N GLY A 170 -8.89 1.38 -1.68
CA GLY A 170 -8.49 1.93 -0.40
C GLY A 170 -7.19 2.72 -0.42
N GLN A 171 -6.90 3.32 0.74
CA GLN A 171 -5.63 3.97 1.05
C GLN A 171 -5.27 3.70 2.51
N THR A 172 -3.98 3.50 2.79
CA THR A 172 -3.48 3.23 4.14
C THR A 172 -2.06 3.78 4.29
N ALA A 173 -1.68 4.20 5.50
CA ALA A 173 -0.29 4.51 5.84
C ALA A 173 0.48 3.26 6.33
N SER A 174 -0.24 2.17 6.62
CA SER A 174 0.35 0.89 7.01
C SER A 174 0.77 0.09 5.77
N THR A 175 1.57 -0.96 5.97
CA THR A 175 2.00 -1.89 4.93
C THR A 175 1.08 -3.11 4.79
N THR A 176 -0.17 -2.97 5.23
CA THR A 176 -1.21 -4.00 5.11
C THR A 176 -2.54 -3.39 4.71
N PHE A 177 -3.31 -4.14 3.91
CA PHE A 177 -4.65 -3.79 3.50
C PHE A 177 -5.56 -5.02 3.44
N LEU A 178 -6.82 -4.85 3.86
CA LEU A 178 -7.85 -5.88 3.82
C LEU A 178 -8.92 -5.49 2.82
N ASP A 179 -9.23 -6.39 1.89
CA ASP A 179 -10.30 -6.22 0.90
C ASP A 179 -11.28 -7.40 0.97
N THR A 180 -12.56 -7.12 1.21
CA THR A 180 -13.59 -8.16 1.21
C THR A 180 -14.17 -8.33 -0.19
N VAL A 181 -14.11 -9.56 -0.69
CA VAL A 181 -14.39 -9.91 -2.08
C VAL A 181 -15.24 -11.17 -2.18
N GLU A 182 -15.82 -11.41 -3.35
CA GLU A 182 -16.65 -12.58 -3.63
C GLU A 182 -15.81 -13.84 -3.88
N LEU A 183 -16.36 -15.01 -3.53
CA LEU A 183 -15.72 -16.30 -3.81
C LEU A 183 -15.75 -16.68 -5.30
N GLY A 184 -14.85 -17.56 -5.71
CA GLY A 184 -14.82 -18.13 -7.05
C GLY A 184 -14.33 -17.20 -8.15
N ARG A 185 -13.72 -16.07 -7.79
CA ARG A 185 -13.22 -15.05 -8.73
C ARG A 185 -11.71 -14.89 -8.60
N THR A 186 -11.08 -14.42 -9.68
CA THR A 186 -9.69 -13.98 -9.66
C THR A 186 -9.66 -12.46 -9.63
N TYR A 187 -8.96 -11.93 -8.64
CA TYR A 187 -8.77 -10.50 -8.44
C TYR A 187 -7.36 -10.09 -8.83
N ARG A 188 -7.24 -8.87 -9.32
CA ARG A 188 -5.97 -8.27 -9.73
C ARG A 188 -5.83 -6.92 -9.06
N TYR A 189 -4.71 -6.72 -8.39
CA TYR A 189 -4.40 -5.53 -7.62
C TYR A 189 -3.16 -4.84 -8.17
N LYS A 190 -3.13 -3.52 -7.99
CA LYS A 190 -1.94 -2.70 -8.10
C LYS A 190 -1.86 -1.80 -6.87
N ILE A 191 -0.65 -1.61 -6.38
CA ILE A 191 -0.38 -0.73 -5.25
C ILE A 191 0.55 0.37 -5.76
N ARG A 192 0.29 1.61 -5.37
CA ARG A 192 1.27 2.70 -5.57
C ARG A 192 1.47 3.47 -4.29
N THR A 193 2.67 3.97 -4.09
CA THR A 193 2.97 4.86 -2.98
C THR A 193 2.76 6.29 -3.41
N CYS A 194 2.05 7.05 -2.60
CA CYS A 194 1.85 8.49 -2.71
C CYS A 194 2.36 9.17 -1.44
N SER A 195 2.33 10.50 -1.42
CA SER A 195 2.64 11.30 -0.23
C SER A 195 1.59 12.38 -0.09
N ASP A 196 1.29 12.75 1.16
CA ASP A 196 0.47 13.92 1.45
C ASP A 196 1.28 15.24 1.33
N LEU A 197 2.59 15.16 1.10
CA LEU A 197 3.45 16.31 0.88
C LEU A 197 3.32 16.82 -0.58
N PRO A 198 3.09 18.13 -0.78
CA PRO A 198 2.70 18.67 -2.10
C PRO A 198 3.79 18.63 -3.17
N CYS A 199 5.06 18.56 -2.76
CA CYS A 199 6.20 18.48 -3.68
C CYS A 199 6.61 17.04 -4.03
N ILE A 200 6.00 16.03 -3.42
CA ILE A 200 6.29 14.63 -3.68
C ILE A 200 5.15 14.04 -4.49
N THR A 201 5.47 13.53 -5.68
CA THR A 201 4.49 12.88 -6.56
C THR A 201 4.39 11.39 -6.24
N CYS A 202 3.23 10.79 -6.56
CA CYS A 202 3.07 9.35 -6.43
C CYS A 202 4.08 8.60 -7.31
N ALA A 203 4.61 7.50 -6.78
CA ALA A 203 5.39 6.54 -7.54
C ALA A 203 4.50 5.87 -8.62
N PRO A 204 5.13 5.27 -9.66
CA PRO A 204 4.43 4.35 -10.54
C PRO A 204 3.74 3.22 -9.77
N PHE A 205 2.71 2.64 -10.38
CA PHE A 205 2.09 1.44 -9.85
C PHE A 205 3.08 0.27 -9.82
N SER A 206 2.90 -0.60 -8.83
CA SER A 206 3.49 -1.92 -8.78
C SER A 206 3.16 -2.74 -10.04
N GLY A 207 3.87 -3.84 -10.22
CA GLY A 207 3.38 -4.95 -11.04
C GLY A 207 1.99 -5.41 -10.59
N GLU A 208 1.30 -6.14 -11.46
CA GLU A 208 -0.02 -6.71 -11.13
C GLU A 208 0.14 -7.86 -10.14
N ILE A 209 -0.57 -7.78 -9.01
CA ILE A 209 -0.69 -8.88 -8.04
C ILE A 209 -2.01 -9.61 -8.33
N GLN A 210 -1.93 -10.88 -8.70
CA GLN A 210 -3.11 -11.70 -9.02
C GLN A 210 -3.40 -12.70 -7.91
N ILE A 211 -4.65 -12.73 -7.43
CA ILE A 211 -5.13 -13.65 -6.39
C ILE A 211 -6.38 -14.37 -6.88
N SER A 212 -6.37 -15.70 -6.88
CA SER A 212 -7.55 -16.52 -7.14
C SER A 212 -8.21 -16.91 -5.83
N VAL A 213 -9.44 -16.44 -5.62
CA VAL A 213 -10.25 -16.79 -4.45
C VAL A 213 -11.08 -18.02 -4.80
N ALA A 214 -10.79 -19.14 -4.15
CA ALA A 214 -11.48 -20.40 -4.41
C ALA A 214 -12.98 -20.30 -4.09
N CYS A 215 -13.82 -21.01 -4.84
CA CYS A 215 -15.22 -21.16 -4.48
C CYS A 215 -15.35 -22.20 -3.38
N ASN A 216 -15.37 -21.75 -2.13
CA ASN A 216 -15.45 -22.63 -0.97
C ASN A 216 -16.42 -22.08 0.08
N PRO A 217 -17.74 -22.07 -0.19
CA PRO A 217 -18.74 -21.53 0.73
C PRO A 217 -18.71 -22.30 2.06
N THR A 218 -18.84 -21.59 3.18
CA THR A 218 -18.90 -22.22 4.50
C THR A 218 -20.14 -23.13 4.63
N PRO A 219 -20.00 -24.35 5.20
CA PRO A 219 -21.14 -25.23 5.44
C PRO A 219 -22.08 -24.65 6.51
N PRO A 220 -23.32 -25.16 6.65
CA PRO A 220 -24.18 -24.79 7.77
C PRO A 220 -23.49 -25.10 9.11
N SER A 221 -23.65 -24.20 10.09
CA SER A 221 -22.92 -24.28 11.38
C SER A 221 -23.36 -25.47 12.25
N LYS A 222 -24.59 -25.96 12.07
CA LYS A 222 -25.13 -27.12 12.79
C LYS A 222 -26.18 -27.83 11.94
N VAL A 223 -26.13 -29.16 11.90
CA VAL A 223 -27.19 -29.98 11.30
C VAL A 223 -27.83 -30.80 12.41
N THR A 224 -29.15 -30.81 12.48
CA THR A 224 -29.91 -31.64 13.42
C THR A 224 -30.84 -32.56 12.65
N ALA A 225 -31.04 -33.77 13.16
CA ALA A 225 -31.95 -34.74 12.59
C ALA A 225 -32.86 -35.29 13.69
N GLU A 226 -34.16 -35.39 13.41
CA GLU A 226 -35.14 -35.96 14.33
C GLU A 226 -36.12 -36.86 13.60
N LYS A 227 -36.59 -37.90 14.28
CA LYS A 227 -37.64 -38.77 13.74
C LYS A 227 -38.98 -38.05 13.84
N ILE A 228 -39.72 -38.03 12.74
CA ILE A 228 -41.09 -37.51 12.70
C ILE A 228 -42.04 -38.56 12.10
N THR A 229 -43.33 -38.36 12.32
CA THR A 229 -44.39 -39.10 11.62
C THR A 229 -45.20 -38.10 10.82
N GLU A 230 -45.33 -38.35 9.52
CA GLU A 230 -46.12 -37.53 8.60
C GLU A 230 -46.85 -38.45 7.63
N ASP A 231 -48.14 -38.20 7.39
CA ASP A 231 -48.99 -39.03 6.53
C ASP A 231 -48.97 -40.53 6.91
N SER A 232 -48.91 -40.83 8.21
CA SER A 232 -48.77 -42.20 8.76
C SER A 232 -47.49 -42.93 8.35
N GLN A 233 -46.48 -42.22 7.85
CA GLN A 233 -45.17 -42.76 7.51
C GLN A 233 -44.09 -42.17 8.42
N ALA A 234 -43.16 -43.01 8.90
CA ALA A 234 -41.98 -42.54 9.60
C ALA A 234 -41.05 -41.84 8.60
N LYS A 235 -40.55 -40.65 8.96
CA LYS A 235 -39.54 -39.90 8.20
C LYS A 235 -38.46 -39.38 9.16
N ILE A 236 -37.35 -38.93 8.61
CA ILE A 236 -36.37 -38.13 9.36
C ILE A 236 -36.47 -36.70 8.85
N LYS A 237 -36.71 -35.75 9.76
CA LYS A 237 -36.62 -34.33 9.49
C LYS A 237 -35.19 -33.87 9.79
N ILE A 238 -34.54 -33.31 8.77
CA ILE A 238 -33.20 -32.72 8.86
C ILE A 238 -33.39 -31.21 8.80
N THR A 239 -32.81 -30.51 9.78
CA THR A 239 -32.88 -29.04 9.91
C THR A 239 -31.47 -28.48 10.02
N TRP A 240 -31.21 -27.35 9.35
CA TRP A 240 -29.95 -26.61 9.48
C TRP A 240 -30.18 -25.10 9.37
N PRO A 241 -29.33 -24.27 9.99
CA PRO A 241 -29.38 -22.82 9.81
C PRO A 241 -29.20 -22.45 8.34
N ARG A 242 -30.04 -21.53 7.88
CA ARG A 242 -29.93 -20.96 6.55
C ARG A 242 -28.62 -20.17 6.46
N VAL A 243 -27.88 -20.41 5.39
CA VAL A 243 -26.62 -19.72 5.10
C VAL A 243 -26.91 -18.60 4.11
N GLU A 244 -26.61 -17.36 4.51
CA GLU A 244 -26.87 -16.19 3.67
C GLU A 244 -26.08 -16.28 2.34
N GLY A 245 -26.77 -15.98 1.23
CA GLY A 245 -26.21 -16.08 -0.12
C GLY A 245 -26.15 -17.51 -0.69
N ALA A 246 -26.59 -18.53 0.05
CA ALA A 246 -26.77 -19.87 -0.49
C ALA A 246 -27.80 -19.86 -1.62
N THR A 247 -27.53 -20.65 -2.66
CA THR A 247 -28.48 -20.95 -3.74
C THR A 247 -29.21 -22.27 -3.49
N SER A 248 -28.51 -23.22 -2.84
CA SER A 248 -29.02 -24.53 -2.49
C SER A 248 -28.12 -25.21 -1.45
N TYR A 249 -28.60 -26.35 -0.95
CA TYR A 249 -27.91 -27.23 -0.04
C TYR A 249 -27.92 -28.65 -0.59
N GLN A 250 -26.81 -29.37 -0.48
CA GLN A 250 -26.79 -30.81 -0.79
C GLN A 250 -26.75 -31.60 0.50
N VAL A 251 -27.77 -32.43 0.71
CA VAL A 251 -27.95 -33.27 1.89
C VAL A 251 -27.33 -34.64 1.62
N TYR A 252 -26.55 -35.11 2.59
CA TYR A 252 -25.90 -36.41 2.55
C TYR A 252 -26.26 -37.23 3.79
N ARG A 253 -26.28 -38.56 3.63
CA ARG A 253 -26.62 -39.52 4.68
C ARG A 253 -25.55 -40.61 4.80
N SER A 254 -25.32 -41.08 6.03
CA SER A 254 -24.50 -42.25 6.36
C SER A 254 -25.19 -43.07 7.45
N THR A 255 -24.84 -44.36 7.55
CA THR A 255 -25.21 -45.23 8.68
C THR A 255 -24.15 -45.26 9.78
N SER A 256 -23.08 -44.48 9.62
CA SER A 256 -21.98 -44.32 10.57
C SER A 256 -21.54 -42.85 10.60
N GLU A 257 -21.30 -42.31 11.80
CA GLU A 257 -20.90 -40.92 12.04
C GLU A 257 -19.62 -40.51 11.28
N ASP A 258 -18.62 -41.40 11.29
CA ASP A 258 -17.34 -41.23 10.62
C ASP A 258 -17.27 -41.97 9.27
N GLY A 259 -18.39 -42.52 8.82
CA GLY A 259 -18.49 -43.32 7.61
C GLY A 259 -18.52 -42.49 6.32
N ALA A 260 -18.64 -43.20 5.19
CA ALA A 260 -18.86 -42.57 3.89
C ALA A 260 -20.29 -42.04 3.78
N TYR A 261 -20.41 -40.75 3.47
CA TYR A 261 -21.68 -40.08 3.28
C TYR A 261 -22.11 -40.11 1.82
N THR A 262 -23.33 -40.60 1.55
CA THR A 262 -23.92 -40.66 0.21
C THR A 262 -24.88 -39.51 -0.01
N PHE A 263 -24.88 -38.94 -1.22
CA PHE A 263 -25.81 -37.88 -1.60
C PHE A 263 -27.25 -38.37 -1.54
N VAL A 264 -28.14 -37.55 -0.97
CA VAL A 264 -29.57 -37.83 -0.87
C VAL A 264 -30.36 -36.88 -1.77
N GLN A 265 -30.19 -35.58 -1.56
CA GLN A 265 -31.04 -34.58 -2.22
C GLN A 265 -30.39 -33.20 -2.28
N THR A 266 -30.73 -32.43 -3.33
CA THR A 266 -30.49 -31.00 -3.39
C THR A 266 -31.75 -30.25 -2.96
N VAL A 267 -31.59 -29.31 -2.02
CA VAL A 267 -32.67 -28.49 -1.45
C VAL A 267 -32.39 -27.04 -1.83
N ALA A 268 -33.31 -26.41 -2.55
CA ALA A 268 -33.18 -25.00 -2.91
C ALA A 268 -33.21 -24.11 -1.65
N ASP A 269 -32.46 -23.02 -1.67
CA ASP A 269 -32.58 -22.03 -0.60
C ASP A 269 -33.97 -21.36 -0.62
N PRO A 270 -34.68 -21.27 0.51
CA PRO A 270 -36.03 -20.70 0.55
C PRO A 270 -36.05 -19.17 0.37
N GLY A 271 -34.90 -18.50 0.34
CA GLY A 271 -34.77 -17.05 0.18
C GLY A 271 -34.96 -16.24 1.47
N SER A 272 -35.62 -16.78 2.49
CA SER A 272 -35.81 -16.15 3.81
C SER A 272 -35.98 -17.18 4.93
N GLY A 273 -35.97 -16.71 6.19
CA GLY A 273 -36.05 -17.55 7.38
C GLY A 273 -34.69 -17.97 7.94
N ASP A 274 -34.70 -18.46 9.18
CA ASP A 274 -33.47 -18.79 9.92
C ASP A 274 -32.97 -20.22 9.65
N ASN A 275 -33.85 -21.12 9.22
CA ASN A 275 -33.55 -22.53 9.02
C ASN A 275 -34.13 -23.06 7.71
N VAL A 276 -33.48 -24.10 7.20
CA VAL A 276 -33.93 -24.90 6.06
C VAL A 276 -34.18 -26.31 6.55
N GLU A 277 -35.19 -26.96 5.98
CA GLU A 277 -35.64 -28.28 6.39
C GLU A 277 -35.77 -29.22 5.19
N TYR A 278 -35.42 -30.49 5.39
CA TYR A 278 -35.66 -31.56 4.44
C TYR A 278 -36.15 -32.81 5.16
N LYS A 279 -37.04 -33.56 4.52
CA LYS A 279 -37.58 -34.81 5.08
C LYS A 279 -37.09 -35.98 4.25
N ASP A 280 -36.23 -36.79 4.85
CA ASP A 280 -35.72 -38.02 4.25
C ASP A 280 -36.60 -39.21 4.65
N THR A 281 -36.69 -40.19 3.76
CA THR A 281 -37.35 -41.49 4.01
C THR A 281 -36.32 -42.59 3.77
N PRO A 282 -35.56 -42.99 4.81
CA PRO A 282 -34.55 -44.03 4.66
C PRO A 282 -35.15 -45.37 4.24
N PRO A 283 -34.40 -46.18 3.46
CA PRO A 283 -34.92 -47.42 2.88
C PRO A 283 -35.08 -48.56 3.89
N SER A 284 -34.44 -48.49 5.06
CA SER A 284 -34.45 -49.55 6.07
C SER A 284 -34.33 -49.00 7.49
N SER A 285 -34.73 -49.78 8.49
CA SER A 285 -34.46 -49.47 9.90
C SER A 285 -32.96 -49.36 10.17
N GLY A 286 -32.56 -48.45 11.05
CA GLY A 286 -31.16 -48.23 11.40
C GLY A 286 -30.92 -46.85 12.01
N THR A 287 -29.66 -46.60 12.36
CA THR A 287 -29.20 -45.27 12.80
C THR A 287 -28.65 -44.51 11.61
N TYR A 288 -29.10 -43.27 11.43
CA TYR A 288 -28.67 -42.42 10.33
C TYR A 288 -28.05 -41.13 10.85
N TYR A 289 -27.05 -40.66 10.12
CA TYR A 289 -26.36 -39.40 10.36
C TYR A 289 -26.42 -38.56 9.09
N TYR A 290 -26.53 -37.24 9.23
CA TYR A 290 -26.65 -36.34 8.10
C TYR A 290 -25.54 -35.28 8.10
N LYS A 291 -25.05 -34.97 6.90
CA LYS A 291 -24.16 -33.83 6.66
C LYS A 291 -24.76 -32.99 5.54
N VAL A 292 -24.55 -31.69 5.60
CA VAL A 292 -25.07 -30.76 4.60
C VAL A 292 -23.92 -29.88 4.12
N LYS A 293 -23.85 -29.64 2.81
CA LYS A 293 -22.93 -28.65 2.24
C LYS A 293 -23.70 -27.54 1.57
N THR A 294 -23.20 -26.32 1.74
CA THR A 294 -23.74 -25.11 1.11
C THR A 294 -23.26 -25.03 -0.33
N CYS A 295 -24.16 -24.66 -1.24
CA CYS A 295 -23.85 -24.36 -2.62
C CYS A 295 -24.26 -22.91 -2.95
N VAL A 296 -23.35 -22.17 -3.56
CA VAL A 296 -23.53 -20.81 -4.06
C VAL A 296 -23.33 -20.79 -5.58
N ALA A 297 -23.51 -19.63 -6.22
CA ALA A 297 -23.45 -19.52 -7.68
C ALA A 297 -22.14 -20.06 -8.30
N CYS A 298 -21.01 -19.93 -7.60
CA CYS A 298 -19.71 -20.42 -8.10
C CYS A 298 -19.45 -21.92 -7.85
N GLY A 299 -20.25 -22.61 -7.02
CA GLY A 299 -19.98 -23.98 -6.60
C GLY A 299 -20.37 -24.30 -5.15
N CYS A 300 -19.96 -25.49 -4.68
CA CYS A 300 -20.28 -26.00 -3.34
C CYS A 300 -19.04 -26.12 -2.45
N GLY A 301 -19.26 -26.01 -1.15
CA GLY A 301 -18.22 -26.11 -0.12
C GLY A 301 -18.07 -27.50 0.47
N PRO A 302 -17.36 -27.62 1.60
CA PRO A 302 -17.19 -28.90 2.28
C PRO A 302 -18.49 -29.34 2.97
N LEU A 303 -18.53 -30.60 3.39
CA LEU A 303 -19.59 -31.09 4.27
C LEU A 303 -19.50 -30.42 5.65
N SER A 304 -20.65 -30.17 6.27
CA SER A 304 -20.75 -29.83 7.69
C SER A 304 -20.21 -30.95 8.59
N SER A 305 -20.07 -30.66 9.89
CA SER A 305 -20.07 -31.69 10.92
C SER A 305 -21.33 -32.57 10.85
N PRO A 306 -21.27 -33.85 11.25
CA PRO A 306 -22.44 -34.71 11.26
C PRO A 306 -23.51 -34.20 12.24
N SER A 307 -24.78 -34.46 11.93
CA SER A 307 -25.83 -34.44 12.92
C SER A 307 -25.61 -35.53 13.98
N ASP A 308 -26.30 -35.42 15.12
CA ASP A 308 -26.47 -36.56 16.01
C ASP A 308 -27.15 -37.73 15.27
N GLY A 309 -26.87 -38.96 15.73
CA GLY A 309 -27.45 -40.17 15.16
C GLY A 309 -28.94 -40.30 15.48
N VAL A 310 -29.78 -40.49 14.46
CA VAL A 310 -31.23 -40.66 14.62
C VAL A 310 -31.63 -42.10 14.31
N GLN A 311 -32.36 -42.72 15.24
CA GLN A 311 -32.92 -44.07 15.03
C GLN A 311 -34.17 -43.99 14.14
N PHE A 312 -34.15 -44.74 13.05
CA PHE A 312 -35.28 -44.92 12.15
C PHE A 312 -35.78 -46.36 12.21
N GLN A 313 -37.09 -46.52 12.18
CA GLN A 313 -37.75 -47.83 12.05
C GLN A 313 -38.63 -47.76 10.81
N ALA A 314 -38.31 -48.56 9.81
CA ALA A 314 -39.15 -48.73 8.63
C ALA A 314 -40.49 -49.36 9.03
N PRO A 315 -41.60 -49.02 8.32
CA PRO A 315 -42.91 -49.61 8.55
C PRO A 315 -42.96 -51.11 8.26
#